data_AF-A0A3D0R2R0-F1
#
_entry.id   AF-A0A3D0R2R0-F1
#
_cell.length_a   1.000
_cell.length_b   1.000
_cell.length_c   1.000
_cell.angle_alpha   90.00
_cell.angle_beta   90.00
_cell.angle_gamma   90.00
#
_symmetry.space_group_name_H-M   'P 1'
#
loop_
_entity.id
_entity.type
_entity.pdbx_description
1 polymer ?
#
loop_
_entity_poly.entity_id
_entity_poly.type
_entity_poly.pdbx_seq_one_letter_code
_entity_poly.pdbx_strand_id
1 'polypeptide(L)'
;MPQRGTAGGRRVLLVSTNYAPEQAGIGPYATRIAEHWAADGRTEMHVLAGVPHYPAWRTDPGYRGVWRSDEERGGVRVHRRRHTVPPRQTALRRALYEASILAGGLLAPPRTGPP
;
A
#
# COMPACT_ATOMS: atom_id res chain seq x y z
N MET A 1 -15.85 37.01 -15.73
CA MET A 1 -14.99 36.25 -14.78
C MET A 1 -15.37 34.78 -14.85
N PRO A 2 -14.48 33.86 -15.24
CA PRO A 2 -14.84 32.45 -15.26
C PRO A 2 -14.88 31.89 -13.84
N GLN A 3 -15.80 30.97 -13.65
CA GLN A 3 -16.30 30.49 -12.37
C GLN A 3 -15.33 29.51 -11.71
N ARG A 4 -15.16 29.63 -10.38
CA ARG A 4 -14.43 28.67 -9.54
C ARG A 4 -15.24 27.37 -9.48
N GLY A 5 -14.96 26.45 -10.40
CA GLY A 5 -15.43 25.08 -10.31
C GLY A 5 -14.90 24.44 -9.03
N THR A 6 -15.79 23.79 -8.30
CA THR A 6 -15.51 22.80 -7.26
C THR A 6 -14.57 21.72 -7.79
N ALA A 7 -13.26 21.89 -7.68
CA ALA A 7 -12.33 20.78 -7.84
C ALA A 7 -12.27 20.03 -6.52
N GLY A 8 -13.29 19.21 -6.24
CA GLY A 8 -13.24 18.27 -5.13
C GLY A 8 -11.95 17.45 -5.25
N GLY A 9 -11.10 17.50 -4.24
CA GLY A 9 -9.84 16.74 -4.23
C GLY A 9 -10.13 15.29 -4.56
N ARG A 10 -9.40 14.72 -5.51
CA ARG A 10 -9.59 13.32 -5.91
C ARG A 10 -8.96 12.43 -4.84
N ARG A 11 -9.69 11.46 -4.30
CA ARG A 11 -9.10 10.46 -3.39
C ARG A 11 -8.84 9.18 -4.17
N VAL A 12 -7.64 8.64 -4.05
CA VAL A 12 -7.23 7.44 -4.76
C VAL A 12 -6.59 6.46 -3.78
N LEU A 13 -7.01 5.20 -3.84
CA LEU A 13 -6.41 4.09 -3.10
C LEU A 13 -5.66 3.18 -4.07
N LEU A 14 -4.34 3.15 -3.98
CA LEU A 14 -3.49 2.20 -4.67
C LEU A 14 -3.31 0.96 -3.81
N VAL A 15 -3.78 -0.19 -4.29
CA VAL A 15 -3.55 -1.48 -3.64
C VAL A 15 -2.33 -2.12 -4.29
N SER A 16 -1.25 -2.27 -3.52
CA SER A 16 -0.03 -2.92 -3.99
C SER A 16 0.60 -3.73 -2.88
N THR A 17 0.78 -5.02 -3.12
CA THR A 17 1.44 -5.94 -2.20
C THR A 17 2.85 -5.48 -1.80
N ASN A 18 3.56 -4.86 -2.73
CA ASN A 18 4.94 -4.39 -2.58
C ASN A 18 4.96 -2.87 -2.71
N TYR A 19 5.57 -2.20 -1.73
CA TYR A 19 5.70 -0.74 -1.69
C TYR A 19 6.99 -0.38 -0.94
N ALA A 20 7.46 0.87 -1.05
CA ALA A 20 8.65 1.31 -0.33
C ALA A 20 8.61 0.91 1.16
N PRO A 21 9.73 0.44 1.74
CA PRO A 21 11.12 0.54 1.30
C PRO A 21 11.63 -0.57 0.35
N GLU A 22 10.75 -1.41 -0.20
CA GLU A 22 11.22 -2.49 -1.09
C GLU A 22 11.91 -1.93 -2.35
N GLN A 23 13.17 -2.32 -2.55
CA GLN A 23 14.03 -1.78 -3.59
C GLN A 23 13.91 -2.50 -4.95
N ALA A 24 13.11 -3.57 -5.01
CA ALA A 24 13.02 -4.43 -6.18
C ALA A 24 11.56 -4.81 -6.50
N GLY A 25 11.35 -5.35 -7.70
CA GLY A 25 10.01 -5.72 -8.18
C GLY A 25 9.12 -4.50 -8.44
N ILE A 26 7.83 -4.63 -8.10
CA ILE A 26 6.83 -3.57 -8.32
C ILE A 26 6.93 -2.44 -7.27
N GLY A 27 7.62 -2.65 -6.15
CA GLY A 27 7.73 -1.71 -5.03
C GLY A 27 8.17 -0.29 -5.43
N PRO A 28 9.30 -0.12 -6.14
CA PRO A 28 9.76 1.21 -6.59
C PRO A 28 8.83 1.88 -7.59
N TYR A 29 8.14 1.12 -8.43
CA TYR A 29 7.19 1.66 -9.42
C TYR A 29 5.91 2.16 -8.75
N ALA A 30 5.33 1.33 -7.87
CA ALA A 30 4.15 1.69 -7.09
C ALA A 30 4.40 2.95 -6.25
N THR A 31 5.60 3.05 -5.65
CA THR A 31 6.03 4.22 -4.89
C THR A 31 6.10 5.47 -5.76
N ARG A 32 6.80 5.41 -6.89
CA ARG A 32 6.93 6.58 -7.78
C ARG A 32 5.60 7.06 -8.34
N ILE A 33 4.68 6.14 -8.69
CA ILE A 33 3.35 6.51 -9.18
C ILE A 33 2.53 7.20 -8.08
N ALA A 34 2.52 6.63 -6.87
CA ALA A 34 1.76 7.19 -5.76
C ALA A 34 2.28 8.56 -5.33
N GLU A 35 3.60 8.71 -5.20
CA GLU A 35 4.24 9.99 -4.85
C GLU A 35 4.04 11.04 -5.95
N HIS A 36 4.10 10.64 -7.23
CA HIS A 36 3.85 11.55 -8.35
C HIS A 36 2.43 12.13 -8.30
N TRP A 37 1.41 11.31 -8.05
CA TRP A 37 0.04 11.80 -7.94
C TRP A 37 -0.22 12.58 -6.66
N ALA A 38 0.44 12.25 -5.55
CA ALA A 38 0.36 13.02 -4.32
C ALA A 38 0.99 14.42 -4.47
N ALA A 39 2.05 14.54 -5.26
CA ALA A 39 2.78 15.81 -5.46
C ALA A 39 1.92 16.91 -6.13
N ASP A 40 0.89 16.54 -6.88
CA ASP A 40 -0.03 17.50 -7.52
C ASP A 40 -0.87 18.29 -6.50
N GLY A 41 -0.91 17.87 -5.23
CA GLY A 41 -1.62 18.55 -4.13
C GLY A 41 -3.15 18.56 -4.25
N ARG A 42 -3.68 18.01 -5.34
CA ARG A 42 -5.11 17.90 -5.66
C ARG A 42 -5.63 16.48 -5.44
N THR A 43 -4.74 15.53 -5.21
CA THR A 43 -5.06 14.11 -5.05
C THR A 43 -4.63 13.64 -3.67
N GLU A 44 -5.59 13.16 -2.88
CA GLU A 44 -5.31 12.49 -1.61
C GLU A 44 -4.97 11.03 -1.89
N MET A 45 -3.69 10.71 -1.81
CA MET A 45 -3.19 9.39 -2.16
C MET A 45 -3.07 8.48 -0.94
N HIS A 46 -3.74 7.33 -1.02
CA HIS A 46 -3.63 6.25 -0.05
C HIS A 46 -3.02 5.02 -0.74
N VAL A 47 -2.21 4.28 0.00
CA VAL A 47 -1.63 3.01 -0.45
C VAL A 47 -1.98 1.93 0.56
N LEU A 48 -2.59 0.83 0.12
CA LEU A 48 -2.71 -0.38 0.92
C LEU A 48 -1.60 -1.33 0.49
N ALA A 49 -0.68 -1.61 1.41
CA ALA A 49 0.49 -2.44 1.14
C ALA A 49 0.74 -3.51 2.20
N GLY A 50 1.51 -4.52 1.80
CA GLY A 50 2.05 -5.50 2.72
C GLY A 50 3.15 -4.93 3.62
N VAL A 51 3.46 -5.65 4.70
CA VAL A 51 4.74 -5.46 5.40
C VAL A 51 5.91 -5.76 4.45
N PRO A 52 7.01 -4.99 4.49
CA PRO A 52 8.14 -5.20 3.59
C PRO A 52 8.72 -6.59 3.81
N HIS A 53 8.91 -7.33 2.72
CA HIS A 53 9.44 -8.70 2.78
C HIS A 53 10.27 -9.07 1.56
N TYR A 54 10.13 -8.32 0.46
CA TYR A 54 10.90 -8.54 -0.76
C TYR A 54 12.21 -7.73 -0.73
N PRO A 55 13.34 -8.25 -1.25
CA PRO A 55 13.53 -9.54 -1.94
C PRO A 55 13.84 -10.72 -1.02
N ALA A 56 14.02 -10.49 0.28
CA ALA A 56 14.50 -11.49 1.23
C ALA A 56 13.50 -12.63 1.54
N TRP A 57 12.24 -12.51 1.07
CA TRP A 57 11.11 -13.40 1.42
C TRP A 57 10.95 -13.59 2.94
N ARG A 58 11.31 -12.56 3.70
CA ARG A 58 11.27 -12.52 5.16
C ARG A 58 10.78 -11.15 5.55
N THR A 59 9.79 -11.10 6.44
CA THR A 59 9.29 -9.84 6.98
C THR A 59 10.45 -9.05 7.59
N ASP A 60 10.54 -7.79 7.22
CA ASP A 60 11.52 -6.85 7.74
C ASP A 60 11.47 -6.82 9.29
N PRO A 61 12.61 -6.94 9.99
CA PRO A 61 12.66 -6.97 11.45
C PRO A 61 11.97 -5.76 12.11
N GLY A 62 12.00 -4.58 11.48
CA GLY A 62 11.35 -3.37 11.96
C GLY A 62 9.82 -3.46 11.95
N TYR A 63 9.26 -4.46 11.27
CA TYR A 63 7.81 -4.71 11.17
C TYR A 63 7.40 -6.02 11.87
N ARG A 64 8.28 -6.60 12.69
CA ARG A 64 7.98 -7.84 13.43
C ARG A 64 6.90 -7.59 14.49
N GLY A 65 5.80 -8.35 14.43
CA GLY A 65 4.67 -8.20 15.35
C GLY A 65 3.69 -7.07 14.97
N VAL A 66 3.98 -6.31 13.90
CA VAL A 66 3.08 -5.28 13.39
C VAL A 66 1.98 -5.96 12.57
N TRP A 67 0.75 -5.95 13.08
CA TRP A 67 -0.42 -6.44 12.37
C TRP A 67 -1.02 -5.41 11.41
N ARG A 68 -0.96 -4.14 11.81
CA ARG A 68 -1.41 -2.96 11.08
C ARG A 68 -0.47 -1.81 11.41
N SER A 69 -0.08 -1.04 10.39
CA SER A 69 0.60 0.25 10.56
C SER A 69 -0.01 1.24 9.56
N ASP A 70 -0.09 2.50 9.95
CA ASP A 70 -0.50 3.62 9.10
C ASP A 70 0.66 4.62 9.14
N GLU A 71 1.33 4.83 8.00
CA GLU A 71 2.52 5.66 7.84
C GLU A 71 2.29 6.73 6.78
N GLU A 72 3.00 7.85 6.86
CA GLU A 72 3.00 8.85 5.79
C GLU A 72 4.37 8.89 5.10
N ARG A 73 4.37 8.85 3.77
CA ARG A 73 5.60 8.83 2.98
C ARG A 73 5.43 9.55 1.65
N GLY A 74 6.21 10.59 1.40
CA GLY A 74 6.17 11.35 0.15
C GLY A 74 4.80 11.97 -0.15
N GLY A 75 4.05 12.39 0.87
CA GLY A 75 2.68 12.89 0.72
C GLY A 75 1.62 11.80 0.53
N VAL A 76 2.00 10.52 0.65
CA VAL A 76 1.11 9.36 0.51
C VAL A 76 0.84 8.72 1.87
N ARG A 77 -0.42 8.41 2.17
CA ARG A 77 -0.82 7.64 3.36
C ARG A 77 -0.69 6.14 3.09
N VAL A 78 0.27 5.48 3.70
CA VAL A 78 0.58 4.06 3.51
C VAL A 78 -0.01 3.24 4.66
N HIS A 79 -0.98 2.39 4.33
CA HIS A 79 -1.61 1.42 5.22
C HIS A 79 -0.91 0.07 5.05
N ARG A 80 -0.11 -0.34 6.03
CA ARG A 80 0.53 -1.66 6.03
C ARG A 80 -0.33 -2.70 6.71
N ARG A 81 -0.46 -3.85 6.06
CA ARG A 81 -1.12 -5.03 6.61
C ARG A 81 -0.16 -6.21 6.61
N ARG A 82 -0.15 -6.92 7.74
CA ARG A 82 0.55 -8.21 7.82
C ARG A 82 -0.15 -9.19 6.88
N HIS A 83 0.65 -9.90 6.11
CA HIS A 83 0.20 -10.98 5.24
C HIS A 83 1.16 -12.15 5.38
N THR A 84 0.72 -13.35 5.00
CA THR A 84 1.48 -14.58 5.22
C THR A 84 2.55 -14.72 4.15
N VAL A 85 3.79 -14.31 4.42
CA VAL A 85 4.93 -14.49 3.49
C VAL A 85 5.44 -15.94 3.57
N PRO A 86 5.28 -16.77 2.52
CA PRO A 86 5.74 -18.15 2.57
C PRO A 86 7.25 -18.22 2.26
N PRO A 87 8.07 -18.92 3.08
CA PRO A 87 9.51 -19.05 2.87
C PRO A 87 9.89 -19.94 1.67
N ARG A 88 8.92 -20.68 1.13
CA ARG A 88 9.06 -21.46 -0.12
C ARG A 88 7.88 -21.14 -1.01
N GLN A 89 8.14 -20.63 -2.21
CA GLN A 89 7.12 -20.30 -3.20
C GLN A 89 6.69 -21.57 -3.94
N THR A 90 5.61 -22.21 -3.47
CA THR A 90 4.87 -23.22 -4.26
C THR A 90 3.60 -22.59 -4.79
N ALA A 91 3.04 -23.09 -5.91
CA ALA A 91 1.83 -22.52 -6.52
C ALA A 91 0.68 -22.37 -5.50
N LEU A 92 0.47 -23.39 -4.65
CA LEU A 92 -0.54 -23.36 -3.58
C LEU A 92 -0.26 -22.27 -2.54
N ARG A 93 1.01 -22.09 -2.15
CA ARG A 93 1.41 -21.06 -1.19
C ARG A 93 1.28 -19.65 -1.77
N ARG A 94 1.47 -19.50 -3.08
CA ARG A 94 1.26 -18.24 -3.78
C ARG A 94 -0.22 -17.88 -3.91
N ALA A 95 -1.08 -18.86 -4.19
CA ALA A 95 -2.53 -18.66 -4.15
C ALA A 95 -3.03 -18.25 -2.76
N LEU A 96 -2.53 -18.91 -1.70
CA LEU A 96 -2.86 -18.53 -0.31
C LEU A 96 -2.34 -17.14 0.08
N TYR A 97 -1.15 -16.77 -0.42
CA TYR A 97 -0.57 -15.44 -0.24
C TYR A 97 -1.49 -14.36 -0.83
N GLU A 98 -1.85 -14.51 -2.11
CA GLU A 98 -2.73 -13.58 -2.82
C GLU A 98 -4.12 -13.51 -2.17
N ALA A 99 -4.70 -14.66 -1.78
CA ALA A 99 -5.97 -14.72 -1.08
C ALA A 99 -5.93 -14.01 0.29
N SER A 100 -4.83 -14.10 1.04
CA SER A 100 -4.71 -13.44 2.35
C SER A 100 -4.68 -11.91 2.24
N ILE A 101 -4.07 -11.38 1.17
CA ILE A 101 -4.03 -9.94 0.90
C ILE A 101 -5.41 -9.43 0.53
N LEU A 102 -6.12 -10.16 -0.35
CA LEU A 102 -7.50 -9.84 -0.73
C LEU A 102 -8.42 -9.88 0.50
N ALA A 103 -8.37 -10.94 1.30
CA ALA A 103 -9.16 -11.07 2.52
C ALA A 103 -8.87 -9.94 3.53
N GLY A 104 -7.60 -9.57 3.72
CA GLY A 104 -7.22 -8.46 4.60
C GLY A 104 -7.73 -7.10 4.13
N GLY A 105 -7.76 -6.86 2.81
CA GLY A 105 -8.33 -5.66 2.22
C GLY A 105 -9.87 -5.57 2.37
N LEU A 106 -10.56 -6.71 2.28
CA LEU A 106 -12.02 -6.80 2.45
C LEU A 106 -12.47 -6.68 3.91
N LEU A 107 -11.75 -7.32 4.85
CA LEU A 107 -12.14 -7.38 6.26
C LEU A 107 -11.78 -6.11 7.06
N ALA A 108 -10.79 -5.35 6.61
CA ALA A 108 -10.37 -4.12 7.28
C ALA A 108 -9.93 -3.06 6.25
N PRO A 109 -10.86 -2.58 5.42
CA PRO A 109 -10.55 -1.59 4.40
C PRO A 109 -9.92 -0.36 5.06
N PRO A 110 -8.92 0.27 4.42
CA PRO A 110 -8.35 1.50 4.92
C PRO A 110 -9.47 2.52 5.10
N ARG A 111 -9.46 3.22 6.24
CA ARG A 111 -10.44 4.27 6.52
C ARG A 111 -10.11 5.45 5.63
N THR A 112 -10.78 5.52 4.49
CA THR A 112 -10.73 6.63 3.54
C THR A 112 -11.93 7.57 3.71
N GLY A 113 -12.47 7.68 4.93
CA GLY A 113 -13.54 8.62 5.26
C GLY A 113 -13.05 10.06 5.39
N PRO A 114 -13.95 11.06 5.40
CA PRO A 114 -13.63 12.41 5.83
C PRO A 114 -13.16 12.42 7.30
N PRO A 115 -12.33 13.40 7.71
CA PRO A 115 -12.04 13.63 9.13
C PRO A 115 -13.29 13.98 9.94
#